data_AF-A0A921MUE2-F1
#
_entry.id   AF-A0A921MUE2-F1
#
_cell.length_a   1.000
_cell.length_b   1.000
_cell.length_c   1.000
_cell.angle_alpha   90.00
_cell.angle_beta   90.00
_cell.angle_gamma   90.00
#
_symmetry.space_group_name_H-M   'P 1'
#
loop_
_entity.id
_entity.type
_entity.pdbx_description
1 polymer ?
#
loop_
_entity_poly.entity_id
_entity_poly.type
_entity_poly.pdbx_seq_one_letter_code
_entity_poly.pdbx_strand_id
1 'polypeptide(L)'
;MMMSACTAGGGAAAPLEEAREEIDALVVELQEAVALDEDLSWEGPTGEALAEDDEGICRWRPGEWTTELALPEDDPDWAEREQRLDAVLQEHGLQALGDPGYTGGSAYGFETAGPAGGVLRIDSWKG
;
A
#
# COMPACT_ATOMS: atom_id res chain seq x y z
N MET A 1 -28.32 -3.24 -1.47
CA MET A 1 -27.59 -3.12 -0.19
C MET A 1 -26.34 -2.32 -0.54
N MET A 2 -26.16 -1.10 -0.01
CA MET A 2 -24.96 -0.30 -0.30
C MET A 2 -23.77 -1.03 0.31
N MET A 3 -22.79 -1.39 -0.52
CA MET A 3 -21.57 -2.07 -0.05
C MET A 3 -20.66 -1.06 0.62
N SER A 4 -20.21 -1.38 1.83
CA SER A 4 -19.31 -0.53 2.62
C SER A 4 -17.88 -1.09 2.62
N ALA A 5 -16.95 -0.19 2.37
CA ALA A 5 -15.51 -0.40 2.34
C ALA A 5 -14.84 0.56 3.33
N CYS A 6 -13.59 0.29 3.70
CA CYS A 6 -12.79 1.21 4.52
C CYS A 6 -11.85 2.01 3.62
N THR A 7 -11.68 3.28 3.96
CA THR A 7 -10.61 4.12 3.42
C THR A 7 -9.29 3.84 4.14
N ALA A 8 -8.16 4.11 3.47
CA ALA A 8 -6.83 3.82 4.00
C ALA A 8 -6.55 4.50 5.34
N GLY A 9 -6.89 5.80 5.46
CA GLY A 9 -6.59 6.62 6.63
C GLY A 9 -7.63 6.65 7.74
N GLY A 10 -8.91 6.53 7.38
CA GLY A 10 -10.00 6.84 8.30
C GLY A 10 -10.60 5.63 8.99
N GLY A 11 -10.47 4.43 8.40
CA GLY A 11 -11.27 3.27 8.81
C GLY A 11 -12.78 3.52 8.81
N ALA A 12 -13.20 4.61 8.17
CA ALA A 12 -14.59 4.99 8.06
C ALA A 12 -15.23 4.18 6.93
N ALA A 13 -16.47 3.77 7.17
CA ALA A 13 -17.28 3.12 6.15
C ALA A 13 -17.58 4.12 5.03
N ALA A 14 -17.04 3.87 3.85
CA ALA A 14 -17.38 4.57 2.63
C ALA A 14 -18.10 3.62 1.66
N PRO A 15 -18.91 4.13 0.71
CA PRO A 15 -19.32 3.37 -0.46
C PRO A 15 -18.11 2.75 -1.16
N LEU A 16 -18.28 1.55 -1.70
CA LEU A 16 -17.20 0.81 -2.38
C LEU A 16 -16.45 1.64 -3.45
N GLU A 17 -17.20 2.37 -4.29
CA GLU A 17 -16.59 3.18 -5.36
C GLU A 17 -15.75 4.33 -4.82
N GLU A 18 -16.20 4.98 -3.73
CA GLU A 18 -15.45 6.06 -3.06
C GLU A 18 -14.16 5.51 -2.44
N ALA A 19 -14.23 4.34 -1.78
CA ALA A 19 -13.05 3.69 -1.24
C ALA A 19 -12.05 3.25 -2.33
N ARG A 20 -12.53 2.80 -3.50
CA ARG A 20 -11.68 2.49 -4.65
C ARG A 20 -10.96 3.72 -5.19
N GLU A 21 -11.69 4.82 -5.38
CA GLU A 21 -11.11 6.09 -5.85
C GLU A 21 -10.04 6.62 -4.88
N GLU A 22 -10.28 6.55 -3.56
CA GLU A 22 -9.29 6.96 -2.56
C GLU A 22 -8.06 6.06 -2.56
N ILE A 23 -8.23 4.74 -2.68
CA ILE A 23 -7.10 3.80 -2.75
C ILE A 23 -6.31 3.99 -4.05
N ASP A 24 -6.97 4.15 -5.19
CA ASP A 24 -6.28 4.36 -6.47
C ASP A 24 -5.44 5.65 -6.43
N ALA A 25 -5.96 6.73 -5.84
CA ALA A 25 -5.22 7.97 -5.65
C ALA A 25 -3.99 7.78 -4.75
N LEU A 26 -4.17 7.15 -3.59
CA LEU A 26 -3.07 6.82 -2.68
C LEU A 26 -2.00 5.95 -3.37
N VAL A 27 -2.41 4.93 -4.13
CA VAL A 27 -1.49 4.02 -4.82
C VAL A 27 -0.66 4.79 -5.84
N VAL A 28 -1.25 5.68 -6.63
CA VAL A 28 -0.50 6.51 -7.59
C VAL A 28 0.57 7.34 -6.88
N GLU A 29 0.22 8.00 -5.77
CA GLU A 29 1.19 8.80 -5.01
C GLU A 29 2.31 7.96 -4.40
N LEU A 30 2.00 6.76 -3.90
CA LEU A 30 3.01 5.82 -3.39
C LEU A 30 3.93 5.29 -4.50
N GLN A 31 3.38 5.03 -5.69
CA GLN A 31 4.13 4.60 -6.87
C GLN A 31 5.11 5.69 -7.32
N GLU A 32 4.69 6.95 -7.35
CA GLU A 32 5.55 8.09 -7.65
C GLU A 32 6.62 8.30 -6.58
N ALA A 33 6.26 8.14 -5.30
CA ALA A 33 7.17 8.29 -4.17
C ALA A 33 8.30 7.24 -4.18
N VAL A 34 7.99 5.97 -4.46
CA VAL A 34 8.99 4.90 -4.49
C VAL A 34 9.86 4.91 -5.75
N ALA A 35 9.33 5.40 -6.88
CA ALA A 35 10.05 5.44 -8.14
C ALA A 35 11.15 6.52 -8.18
N LEU A 36 11.14 7.53 -7.30
CA LEU A 36 12.09 8.66 -7.33
C LEU A 36 12.26 9.27 -8.74
N ASP A 37 11.14 9.57 -9.40
CA ASP A 37 11.14 10.15 -10.75
C ASP A 37 11.59 9.19 -11.88
N GLU A 38 11.77 7.90 -11.59
CA GLU A 38 11.91 6.84 -12.59
C GLU A 38 10.55 6.50 -13.24
N ASP A 39 10.57 6.20 -14.55
CA ASP A 39 9.38 5.77 -15.27
C ASP A 39 9.20 4.25 -15.11
N LEU A 40 8.45 3.85 -14.07
CA LEU A 40 8.14 2.46 -13.77
C LEU A 40 6.77 2.05 -14.31
N SER A 41 6.70 0.87 -14.90
CA SER A 41 5.45 0.27 -15.35
C SER A 41 4.87 -0.62 -14.26
N TRP A 42 3.69 -0.26 -13.77
CA TRP A 42 2.96 -0.99 -12.73
C TRP A 42 1.88 -1.88 -13.33
N GLU A 43 1.78 -3.11 -12.82
CA GLU A 43 0.71 -4.06 -13.10
C GLU A 43 -0.30 -4.06 -11.95
N GLY A 44 -1.58 -4.31 -12.23
CA GLY A 44 -2.65 -4.39 -11.22
C GLY A 44 -3.74 -3.31 -11.36
N PRO A 45 -4.72 -3.26 -10.42
CA PRO A 45 -4.82 -4.15 -9.25
C PRO A 45 -5.14 -5.60 -9.63
N THR A 46 -4.56 -6.56 -8.89
CA THR A 46 -4.90 -7.99 -8.96
C THR A 46 -5.35 -8.50 -7.59
N GLY A 47 -6.13 -9.59 -7.53
CA GLY A 47 -6.47 -10.21 -6.23
C GLY A 47 -7.43 -9.40 -5.32
N GLU A 48 -8.13 -8.40 -5.86
CA GLU A 48 -9.19 -7.70 -5.14
C GLU A 48 -10.24 -8.69 -4.59
N ALA A 49 -10.65 -8.52 -3.33
CA ALA A 49 -11.50 -9.48 -2.65
C ALA A 49 -12.60 -8.81 -1.80
N LEU A 50 -13.72 -9.54 -1.67
CA LEU A 50 -14.80 -9.21 -0.75
C LEU A 50 -14.89 -10.32 0.30
N ALA A 51 -14.77 -9.99 1.58
CA ALA A 51 -15.03 -10.92 2.68
C ALA A 51 -16.54 -11.21 2.72
N GLU A 52 -16.92 -12.48 2.59
CA GLU A 52 -18.32 -12.90 2.54
C GLU A 52 -18.95 -13.00 3.95
N ASP A 53 -18.13 -13.10 5.01
CA ASP A 53 -18.51 -13.66 6.31
C ASP A 53 -18.32 -12.70 7.50
N ASP A 54 -17.59 -11.60 7.35
CA ASP A 54 -17.28 -10.72 8.48
C ASP A 54 -18.49 -9.84 8.86
N GLU A 55 -18.85 -9.86 10.15
CA GLU A 55 -19.80 -8.91 10.79
C GLU A 55 -19.25 -7.47 10.81
N GLY A 56 -18.09 -7.24 10.18
CA GLY A 56 -17.42 -5.96 10.06
C GLY A 56 -17.98 -5.05 8.98
N ILE A 57 -17.78 -3.75 9.19
CA ILE A 57 -18.26 -2.66 8.33
C ILE A 57 -17.44 -2.57 7.02
N CYS A 58 -16.23 -3.13 7.00
CA CYS A 58 -15.30 -3.05 5.87
C CYS A 58 -15.04 -4.44 5.31
N ARG A 59 -15.75 -4.75 4.23
CA ARG A 59 -15.73 -6.08 3.60
C ARG A 59 -14.84 -6.15 2.38
N TRP A 60 -14.47 -5.00 1.85
CA TRP A 60 -13.63 -4.90 0.66
C TRP A 60 -12.16 -4.85 1.05
N ARG A 61 -11.36 -5.62 0.33
CA ARG A 61 -9.91 -5.55 0.34
C ARG A 61 -9.42 -5.07 -1.02
N PRO A 62 -8.57 -4.03 -1.06
CA PRO A 62 -7.95 -3.61 -2.31
C PRO A 62 -7.06 -4.72 -2.87
N GLY A 63 -6.84 -4.65 -4.19
CA GLY A 63 -5.92 -5.55 -4.88
C GLY A 63 -4.45 -5.22 -4.62
N GLU A 64 -3.59 -5.94 -5.33
CA GLU A 64 -2.14 -5.79 -5.31
C GLU A 64 -1.67 -5.14 -6.61
N TRP A 65 -0.74 -4.19 -6.49
CA TRP A 65 -0.02 -3.57 -7.60
C TRP A 65 1.44 -3.99 -7.53
N THR A 66 2.03 -4.33 -8.68
CA THR A 66 3.39 -4.87 -8.75
C THR A 66 4.18 -4.20 -9.85
N THR A 67 5.47 -3.98 -9.63
CA THR A 67 6.41 -3.54 -10.65
C THR A 67 7.76 -4.21 -10.43
N GLU A 68 8.59 -4.27 -11.47
CA GLU A 68 9.97 -4.70 -11.35
C GLU A 68 10.82 -3.53 -10.84
N LEU A 69 11.04 -3.47 -9.52
CA LEU A 69 11.91 -2.50 -8.88
C LEU A 69 12.96 -3.21 -8.02
N ALA A 70 14.23 -2.88 -8.24
CA ALA A 70 15.32 -3.38 -7.42
C ALA A 70 15.57 -2.45 -6.23
N LEU A 71 15.19 -2.90 -5.03
CA LEU A 71 15.54 -2.23 -3.76
C LEU A 71 16.56 -3.11 -3.01
N PRO A 72 17.87 -2.93 -3.27
CA PRO A 72 18.91 -3.64 -2.53
C PRO A 72 18.95 -3.21 -1.06
N GLU A 73 19.52 -4.04 -0.19
CA GLU A 73 19.65 -3.75 1.26
C GLU A 73 20.44 -2.45 1.52
N ASP A 74 21.39 -2.12 0.63
CA ASP A 74 22.25 -0.94 0.66
C ASP A 74 21.83 0.12 -0.36
N ASP A 75 20.54 0.18 -0.73
CA ASP A 75 19.99 1.17 -1.64
C ASP A 75 20.37 2.61 -1.17
N PRO A 76 21.21 3.33 -1.95
CA PRO A 76 21.70 4.64 -1.55
C PRO A 76 20.59 5.69 -1.51
N ASP A 77 19.49 5.49 -2.25
CA ASP A 77 18.39 6.44 -2.31
C ASP A 77 17.22 6.01 -1.40
N TRP A 78 17.40 4.93 -0.61
CA TRP A 78 16.37 4.45 0.32
C TRP A 78 15.88 5.54 1.27
N ALA A 79 16.81 6.32 1.86
CA ALA A 79 16.45 7.39 2.79
C ALA A 79 15.56 8.47 2.14
N GLU A 80 15.71 8.69 0.83
CA GLU A 80 14.82 9.60 0.08
C GLU A 80 13.48 8.94 -0.23
N ARG A 81 13.48 7.67 -0.67
CA ARG A 81 12.25 6.87 -0.89
C ARG A 81 11.39 6.83 0.37
N GLU A 82 12.00 6.48 1.50
CA GLU A 82 11.35 6.41 2.81
C GLU A 82 10.73 7.76 3.19
N GLN A 83 11.46 8.86 3.03
CA GLN A 83 10.94 10.19 3.32
C GLN A 83 9.73 10.58 2.44
N ARG A 84 9.78 10.28 1.13
CA ARG A 84 8.66 10.56 0.23
C ARG A 84 7.45 9.68 0.54
N LEU A 85 7.68 8.39 0.81
CA LEU A 85 6.64 7.43 1.18
C LEU A 85 5.98 7.82 2.50
N ASP A 86 6.76 8.18 3.52
CA ASP A 86 6.23 8.64 4.81
C ASP A 86 5.39 9.91 4.70
N ALA A 87 5.76 10.83 3.82
CA ALA A 87 4.98 12.03 3.56
C ALA A 87 3.60 11.69 2.99
N VAL A 88 3.55 10.81 1.98
CA VAL A 88 2.29 10.31 1.40
C VAL A 88 1.47 9.58 2.45
N LEU A 89 2.07 8.64 3.18
CA LEU A 89 1.38 7.89 4.23
C LEU A 89 0.74 8.81 5.28
N GLN A 90 1.46 9.83 5.75
CA GLN A 90 0.96 10.77 6.74
C GLN A 90 -0.16 11.68 6.19
N GLU A 91 -0.07 12.11 4.94
CA GLU A 91 -1.15 12.86 4.27
C GLU A 91 -2.46 12.08 4.24
N HIS A 92 -2.36 10.77 4.05
CA HIS A 92 -3.48 9.84 4.06
C HIS A 92 -3.78 9.24 5.44
N GLY A 93 -3.23 9.78 6.54
CA GLY A 93 -3.55 9.35 7.91
C GLY A 93 -3.04 7.95 8.28
N LEU A 94 -2.12 7.40 7.51
CA LEU A 94 -1.43 6.13 7.77
C LEU A 94 -0.19 6.37 8.65
N GLN A 95 0.31 5.28 9.26
CA GLN A 95 1.58 5.32 9.98
C GLN A 95 2.74 5.31 8.99
N ALA A 96 3.84 5.97 9.38
CA ALA A 96 5.12 5.89 8.67
C ALA A 96 5.55 4.44 8.42
N LEU A 97 6.39 4.22 7.41
CA LEU A 97 7.00 2.93 7.18
C LEU A 97 7.78 2.49 8.43
N GLY A 98 7.59 1.24 8.83
CA GLY A 98 8.40 0.63 9.88
C GLY A 98 9.83 0.36 9.38
N ASP A 99 10.70 -0.03 10.30
CA ASP A 99 12.04 -0.50 9.96
C ASP A 99 11.96 -1.69 8.97
N PRO A 100 12.92 -1.82 8.03
CA PRO A 100 12.97 -2.95 7.11
C PRO A 100 13.01 -4.28 7.87
N GLY A 101 12.13 -5.19 7.48
CA GLY A 101 11.99 -6.51 8.10
C GLY A 101 12.08 -7.64 7.09
N TYR A 102 12.45 -8.83 7.57
CA TYR A 102 12.32 -10.05 6.78
C TYR A 102 10.83 -10.45 6.70
N THR A 103 10.24 -10.40 5.50
CA THR A 103 8.83 -10.71 5.27
C THR A 103 8.61 -12.09 4.64
N GLY A 104 9.68 -12.85 4.34
CA GLY A 104 9.63 -14.26 3.93
C GLY A 104 10.44 -14.59 2.66
N GLY A 105 10.77 -15.88 2.47
CA GLY A 105 11.50 -16.39 1.30
C GLY A 105 12.92 -15.87 1.20
N SER A 106 13.10 -14.79 0.42
CA SER A 106 14.37 -14.07 0.21
C SER A 106 14.19 -12.54 0.22
N ALA A 107 12.99 -12.03 0.51
CA ALA A 107 12.66 -10.62 0.38
C ALA A 107 12.85 -9.86 1.71
N TYR A 108 13.49 -8.69 1.62
CA TYR A 108 13.35 -7.64 2.63
C TYR A 108 12.18 -6.76 2.22
N GLY A 109 11.41 -6.28 3.19
CA GLY A 109 10.31 -5.39 2.92
C GLY A 109 9.94 -4.50 4.08
N PHE A 110 9.10 -3.54 3.77
CA PHE A 110 8.57 -2.53 4.68
C PHE A 110 7.08 -2.76 4.76
N GLU A 111 6.57 -2.85 5.98
CA GLU A 111 5.14 -3.04 6.23
C GLU A 111 4.65 -1.93 7.15
N THR A 112 3.50 -1.35 6.81
CA THR A 112 2.77 -0.46 7.72
C THR A 112 1.28 -0.83 7.69
N ALA A 113 0.64 -0.71 8.84
CA ALA A 113 -0.77 -1.01 9.02
C ALA A 113 -1.55 0.27 9.33
N GLY A 114 -2.64 0.49 8.60
CA GLY A 114 -3.60 1.54 8.85
C GLY A 114 -4.59 1.18 9.97
N PRO A 115 -5.26 2.17 10.59
CA PRO A 115 -6.24 1.96 11.66
C PRO A 115 -7.46 1.11 11.26
N ALA A 116 -7.63 0.86 9.95
CA ALA A 116 -8.67 0.01 9.37
C ALA A 116 -8.26 -1.46 9.16
N GLY A 117 -7.03 -1.85 9.50
CA GLY A 117 -6.47 -3.17 9.16
C GLY A 117 -5.99 -3.30 7.72
N GLY A 118 -5.93 -2.21 6.96
CA GLY A 118 -5.24 -2.15 5.67
C GLY A 118 -3.73 -2.24 5.88
N VAL A 119 -3.05 -3.05 5.07
CA VAL A 119 -1.59 -3.24 5.14
C VAL A 119 -0.99 -2.73 3.84
N LEU A 120 -0.08 -1.76 3.93
CA LEU A 120 0.84 -1.46 2.84
C LEU A 120 2.09 -2.30 3.04
N ARG A 121 2.46 -3.07 2.01
CA ARG A 121 3.68 -3.85 1.99
C ARG A 121 4.48 -3.49 0.74
N ILE A 122 5.74 -3.13 0.95
CA ILE A 122 6.73 -2.92 -0.11
C ILE A 122 7.80 -3.97 0.11
N ASP A 123 7.89 -4.97 -0.75
CA ASP A 123 8.93 -6.01 -0.68
C ASP A 123 9.74 -6.06 -1.96
N SER A 124 11.05 -6.27 -1.81
CA SER A 124 11.95 -6.43 -2.94
C SER A 124 12.27 -7.90 -3.18
N TRP A 125 12.22 -8.31 -4.44
CA TRP A 125 12.64 -9.66 -4.80
C TRP A 125 14.17 -9.70 -4.88
N LYS A 126 14.80 -10.52 -4.03
CA LYS A 126 16.19 -10.92 -4.24
C LYS A 126 16.21 -11.82 -5.47
N GLY A 127 16.76 -11.31 -6.57
CA GLY A 127 17.22 -12.14 -7.69
C GLY A 127 18.19 -13.23 -7.22
#